data_AF-A0A2H3E7S8-F1
#
_entry.id   AF-A0A2H3E7S8-F1
#
_cell.length_a   1.000
_cell.length_b   1.000
_cell.length_c   1.000
_cell.angle_alpha   90.00
_cell.angle_beta   90.00
_cell.angle_gamma   90.00
#
_symmetry.space_group_name_H-M   'P 1'
#
loop_
_entity.id
_entity.type
_entity.pdbx_description
1 polymer ?
#
loop_
_entity_poly.entity_id
_entity_poly.type
_entity_poly.pdbx_seq_one_letter_code
_entity_poly.pdbx_strand_id
1 'polypeptide(L)' 'MAGPNLEIFKFSVYLFVPIWALVHFGDPAWYRNNVLPYKEKLFPPTVQQEIPTEQKVLREQLAQIKADRIA' A
#
# COMPACT_ATOMS: atom_id res chain seq x y z
N MET A 1 -3.50 3.81 -45.85
CA MET A 1 -3.05 2.86 -44.80
C MET A 1 -1.54 2.83 -44.86
N ALA A 2 -0.85 3.26 -43.80
CA ALA A 2 0.61 3.24 -43.80
C ALA A 2 1.05 1.77 -43.85
N GLY A 3 1.77 1.39 -44.91
CA GLY A 3 1.94 0.01 -45.39
C GLY A 3 2.73 -0.93 -44.47
N PRO A 4 3.38 -1.97 -45.01
CA PRO A 4 3.95 -3.08 -44.24
C PRO A 4 4.86 -2.68 -43.06
N ASN A 5 5.62 -1.58 -43.19
CA ASN A 5 6.48 -1.08 -42.12
C ASN A 5 5.71 -0.68 -40.85
N LEU A 6 4.49 -0.15 -41.00
CA LEU A 6 3.66 0.23 -39.85
C LEU A 6 3.12 -1.00 -39.12
N GLU A 7 2.86 -2.08 -39.84
CA GLU A 7 2.41 -3.34 -39.24
C GLU A 7 3.54 -3.98 -38.41
N ILE A 8 4.76 -3.97 -38.93
CA ILE A 8 5.95 -4.45 -38.20
C ILE A 8 6.18 -3.62 -36.93
N PHE A 9 6.03 -2.30 -37.03
CA PHE A 9 6.16 -1.41 -35.87
C PHE A 9 5.12 -1.72 -34.80
N LYS A 10 3.84 -1.77 -35.16
CA LYS A 10 2.75 -2.09 -34.22
C LYS A 10 2.95 -3.45 -33.57
N PHE A 11 3.30 -4.46 -34.38
CA PHE A 11 3.57 -5.81 -33.88
C PHE A 11 4.71 -5.81 -32.86
N SER A 12 5.81 -5.12 -33.17
CA SER A 12 6.95 -5.01 -32.26
C SER A 12 6.54 -4.33 -30.94
N VAL A 13 5.80 -3.23 -30.99
CA VAL A 13 5.32 -2.54 -29.78
C VAL A 13 4.42 -3.47 -28.95
N TYR A 14 3.44 -4.13 -29.59
CA TYR A 14 2.52 -5.02 -28.91
C TYR A 14 3.19 -6.26 -28.34
N LEU A 15 4.29 -6.72 -28.91
CA LEU A 15 5.03 -7.87 -28.39
C LEU A 15 5.99 -7.45 -27.28
N PHE A 16 6.84 -6.46 -27.53
CA PHE A 16 7.96 -6.16 -26.64
C PHE A 16 7.55 -5.33 -25.42
N VAL A 17 6.55 -4.45 -25.52
CA VAL A 17 6.08 -3.67 -24.36
C VAL A 17 5.56 -4.57 -23.23
N PRO A 18 4.63 -5.52 -23.45
CA PRO A 18 4.17 -6.38 -22.37
C PRO A 18 5.27 -7.32 -21.86
N ILE A 19 6.13 -7.85 -22.74
CA ILE A 19 7.28 -8.66 -22.30
C ILE A 19 8.19 -7.86 -21.37
N TRP A 20 8.53 -6.63 -21.77
CA TRP A 20 9.34 -5.75 -20.95
C TRP A 20 8.67 -5.44 -19.62
N ALA A 21 7.36 -5.16 -19.63
CA ALA A 21 6.60 -4.91 -18.41
C ALA A 21 6.61 -6.13 -17.47
N LEU A 22 6.43 -7.34 -17.99
CA LEU A 22 6.49 -8.57 -17.20
C LEU A 22 7.88 -8.80 -16.58
N VAL A 23 8.95 -8.54 -17.34
CA VAL A 23 10.32 -8.68 -16.81
C VAL A 23 10.62 -7.61 -15.76
N HIS A 24 10.22 -6.36 -16.01
CA HIS A 24 10.49 -5.24 -15.11
C HIS A 24 9.70 -5.35 -13.80
N PHE A 25 8.38 -5.57 -13.89
CA PHE A 25 7.50 -5.65 -12.71
C PHE A 25 7.51 -7.03 -12.04
N GLY A 26 7.92 -8.08 -12.77
CA GLY A 26 8.09 -9.42 -12.22
C GLY A 26 9.37 -9.59 -11.39
N ASP A 27 10.31 -8.65 -11.46
CA ASP A 27 11.53 -8.67 -10.63
C ASP A 27 11.16 -8.54 -9.13
N PRO A 28 11.48 -9.54 -8.29
CA PRO A 28 11.24 -9.46 -6.85
C PRO A 28 11.93 -8.28 -6.18
N ALA A 29 13.09 -7.84 -6.68
CA ALA A 29 13.79 -6.68 -6.15
C ALA A 29 13.02 -5.39 -6.42
N TRP A 30 12.49 -5.23 -7.64
CA TRP A 30 11.64 -4.09 -7.98
C TRP A 30 10.42 -4.01 -7.06
N TYR A 31 9.73 -5.14 -6.85
CA TYR A 31 8.55 -5.20 -5.98
C TYR A 31 8.87 -4.80 -4.53
N ARG A 32 9.96 -5.33 -3.97
CA ARG A 32 10.38 -5.02 -2.59
C ARG A 32 10.74 -3.56 -2.41
N ASN A 33 11.34 -2.94 -3.42
CA ASN A 33 11.82 -1.56 -3.31
C ASN A 33 10.74 -0.51 -3.63
N ASN A 34 9.75 -0.85 -4.45
CA ASN A 34 8.74 0.11 -4.91
C ASN A 34 7.35 -0.11 -4.31
N VAL A 35 6.93 -1.36 -4.10
CA VAL A 35 5.55 -1.68 -3.66
C VAL A 35 5.45 -1.82 -2.14
N LEU A 36 6.34 -2.61 -1.52
CA LEU A 36 6.29 -2.86 -0.08
C LEU A 36 6.37 -1.58 0.78
N PRO A 37 7.24 -0.59 0.48
CA PRO A 37 7.32 0.62 1.31
C PRO A 37 6.03 1.45 1.26
N TYR A 38 5.29 1.36 0.17
CA TYR A 38 4.01 2.06 0.04
C TYR A 38 2.89 1.36 0.82
N LYS A 39 2.94 0.03 0.95
CA LYS A 39 2.00 -0.74 1.78
C LYS A 39 1.98 -0.23 3.22
N GLU A 40 3.13 0.09 3.79
CA GLU A 40 3.25 0.59 5.17
C GLU A 40 2.58 1.96 5.37
N LYS A 41 2.50 2.78 4.31
CA LYS A 41 1.77 4.06 4.34
C LYS A 41 0.26 3.87 4.26
N LEU A 42 -0.20 2.90 3.47
CA LEU A 42 -1.63 2.61 3.30
C LEU A 42 -2.21 1.84 4.49
N PHE A 43 -1.41 0.95 5.06
CA PHE A 43 -1.77 0.08 6.17
C PHE A 43 -0.77 0.31 7.29
N PRO A 44 -0.91 1.41 8.04
CA PRO A 44 -0.13 1.58 9.25
C PRO A 44 -0.34 0.36 10.14
N PRO A 45 0.71 -0.11 10.85
CA PRO A 45 0.56 -1.23 11.76
C PRO A 45 -0.61 -0.94 12.69
N THR A 46 -1.53 -1.90 12.81
CA THR A 46 -2.63 -1.80 13.76
C THR A 46 -2.01 -1.52 15.10
N VAL A 47 -2.18 -0.29 15.59
CA VAL A 47 -1.79 0.03 16.96
C VAL A 47 -2.50 -1.00 17.79
N GLN A 48 -1.76 -1.81 18.56
CA GLN A 48 -2.37 -2.67 19.56
C GLN A 48 -3.09 -1.74 20.52
N GLN A 49 -4.35 -1.47 20.23
CA GLN A 49 -5.23 -0.76 21.11
C GLN A 49 -5.50 -1.76 22.22
N GLU A 50 -4.86 -1.58 23.37
CA GLU A 50 -5.24 -2.25 24.60
C GLU A 50 -6.61 -1.71 25.00
N ILE A 51 -7.66 -2.22 24.35
CA ILE A 51 -9.03 -1.84 24.65
C ILE A 51 -9.35 -2.45 26.02
N PRO A 52 -9.61 -1.64 27.06
CA PRO A 52 -9.92 -2.16 28.37
C PRO A 52 -11.23 -2.94 28.27
N THR A 53 -11.17 -4.24 28.50
CA THR A 53 -12.34 -5.13 28.43
C THR A 53 -13.15 -5.09 29.73
N GLU A 54 -12.55 -4.56 30.80
CA GLU A 54 -13.17 -4.44 32.11
C GLU A 54 -13.82 -3.06 32.35
N GLN A 55 -15.07 -3.09 32.80
CA GLN A 55 -15.88 -1.91 33.04
C GLN A 55 -15.32 -0.99 34.14
N LYS A 56 -14.58 -1.55 35.11
CA LYS A 56 -13.96 -0.78 36.20
C LYS A 56 -12.83 0.11 35.68
N VAL A 57 -11.95 -0.45 34.85
CA VAL A 57 -10.82 0.26 34.22
C VAL A 57 -11.32 1.37 33.30
N LEU A 58 -12.40 1.13 32.57
CA LEU A 58 -13.05 2.16 31.74
C LEU A 58 -13.52 3.38 32.56
N ARG A 59 -14.13 3.17 33.72
CA ARG A 59 -14.62 4.27 34.57
C ARG A 59 -13.47 5.09 35.16
N GLU A 60 -12.39 4.45 35.56
CA GLU A 60 -11.19 5.11 36.09
C GLU A 60 -10.50 5.97 35.01
N GLN A 61 -10.32 5.44 33.80
CA GLN A 61 -9.75 6.21 32.68
C GLN A 61 -10.65 7.39 32.27
N LEU A 62 -11.98 7.20 32.25
CA LEU A 62 -12.91 8.30 31.96
C LEU A 62 -12.90 9.40 33.02
N ALA A 63 -12.68 9.04 34.29
CA ALA A 63 -12.53 10.03 35.37
C ALA A 63 -11.25 10.86 35.20
N GLN A 64 -10.13 10.21 34.82
CA GLN A 64 -8.87 10.90 34.50
C GLN A 64 -9.01 11.86 33.32
N ILE A 65 -9.57 11.41 32.20
CA ILE A 65 -9.79 12.27 31.01
C ILE A 65 -10.67 13.48 31.34
N LYS A 66 -11.67 13.32 32.22
CA LYS A 66 -12.50 14.45 32.66
C LYS A 66 -11.73 15.44 33.53
N ALA A 67 -10.83 14.97 34.40
CA ALA A 67 -10.00 15.84 35.22
C ALA A 67 -9.02 16.65 34.35
N ASP A 68 -8.37 16.00 33.39
CA ASP A 68 -7.41 16.64 32.48
C ASP A 68 -8.05 17.68 31.55
N ARG A 69 -9.36 17.56 31.27
CA ARG A 69 -10.10 18.52 30.43
C ARG A 69 -10.53 19.78 31.17
N ILE A 70 -10.57 19.74 32.50
CA ILE A 70 -11.04 20.84 33.35
C ILE A 70 -9.85 21.68 33.86
N ALA A 71 -8.62 21.15 33.77
CA ALA A 71 -7.37 21.87 33.99
C ALA A 71 -6.94 22.68 32.74
#